data_AF-A0A4U6XK00-F1
#
_entry.id   AF-A0A4U6XK00-F1
#
_cell.length_a   1.000
_cell.length_b   1.000
_cell.length_c   1.000
_cell.angle_alpha   90.00
_cell.angle_beta   90.00
_cell.angle_gamma   90.00
#
_symmetry.space_group_name_H-M   'P 1'
#
loop_
_entity.id
_entity.type
_entity.pdbx_description
1 polymer ?
#
loop_
_entity_poly.entity_id
_entity_poly.type
_entity_poly.pdbx_seq_one_letter_code
_entity_poly.pdbx_strand_id
1 'polypeptide(L)'
;MAESEPQEPTYSRDEFVSELKSYYEFLTYLYLPPEVVRYPPPGGWEHITPDFVDSFFLGKNDTVADLMRHIPYVRRDKEDDWEPFNIYEKSSQVDFAGEVVLSLPNKYANEELFEIPEEAYPHELPPQFAPDEEEWRRSATYTFQEFFAMAKDKFRSFRMTAVDRKHVHFTSPDNPLAQIYRDEGVFTERYNRERCMSRIEAYFES
;
A
#
# COMPACT_ATOMS: atom_id res chain seq x y z
N MET A 1 6.79 -39.25 -6.92
CA MET A 1 5.80 -38.27 -6.45
C MET A 1 5.73 -37.23 -7.56
N ALA A 2 4.60 -37.13 -8.25
CA ALA A 2 4.47 -36.15 -9.34
C ALA A 2 4.41 -34.77 -8.70
N GLU A 3 5.42 -33.94 -8.96
CA GLU A 3 5.36 -32.51 -8.72
C GLU A 3 4.23 -31.98 -9.60
N SER A 4 3.14 -31.54 -8.98
CA SER A 4 2.08 -30.83 -9.67
C SER A 4 2.67 -29.54 -10.25
N GLU A 5 2.57 -29.36 -11.57
CA GLU A 5 2.98 -28.12 -12.22
C GLU A 5 2.30 -26.92 -11.52
N PRO A 6 3.04 -25.82 -11.24
CA PRO A 6 2.46 -24.65 -10.62
C PRO A 6 1.37 -24.09 -11.53
N GLN A 7 0.14 -24.09 -11.02
CA GLN A 7 -1.01 -23.58 -11.74
C GLN A 7 -0.83 -22.07 -11.96
N GLU A 8 -0.94 -21.62 -13.22
CA GLU A 8 -0.81 -20.18 -13.51
C GLU A 8 -1.87 -19.39 -12.72
N PRO A 9 -1.47 -18.32 -12.01
CA PRO A 9 -2.41 -17.53 -11.23
C PRO A 9 -3.42 -16.86 -12.18
N THR A 10 -4.69 -17.18 -12.01
CA THR A 10 -5.77 -16.59 -12.80
C THR A 10 -6.14 -15.22 -12.21
N TYR A 11 -6.15 -14.18 -13.04
CA TYR A 11 -6.55 -12.84 -12.62
C TYR A 11 -8.07 -12.75 -12.44
N SER A 12 -8.49 -12.20 -11.30
CA SER A 12 -9.86 -11.78 -11.05
C SER A 12 -9.86 -10.40 -10.39
N ARG A 13 -10.44 -9.42 -11.10
CA ARG A 13 -10.55 -8.03 -10.62
C ARG A 13 -11.32 -7.97 -9.30
N ASP A 14 -12.46 -8.64 -9.25
CA ASP A 14 -13.37 -8.56 -8.09
C ASP A 14 -12.76 -9.24 -6.86
N GLU A 15 -12.03 -10.34 -7.05
CA GLU A 15 -11.26 -10.97 -5.97
C GLU A 15 -10.17 -10.05 -5.44
N PHE A 16 -9.39 -9.42 -6.34
CA PHE A 16 -8.37 -8.46 -5.92
C PHE A 16 -8.98 -7.28 -5.16
N VAL A 17 -10.04 -6.68 -5.69
CA VAL A 17 -10.75 -5.55 -5.04
C VAL A 17 -11.26 -5.96 -3.66
N SER A 18 -11.84 -7.16 -3.54
CA SER A 18 -12.31 -7.71 -2.27
C SER A 18 -11.18 -7.91 -1.25
N GLU A 19 -10.05 -8.49 -1.68
CA GLU A 19 -8.90 -8.72 -0.80
C GLU A 19 -8.24 -7.40 -0.35
N LEU A 20 -8.07 -6.45 -1.27
CA LEU A 20 -7.54 -5.11 -0.95
C LEU A 20 -8.47 -4.37 0.02
N LYS A 21 -9.79 -4.44 -0.21
CA LYS A 21 -10.78 -3.88 0.71
C LYS A 21 -10.68 -4.51 2.10
N SER A 22 -10.62 -5.84 2.18
CA SER A 22 -10.44 -6.56 3.45
C SER A 22 -9.13 -6.16 4.15
N TYR A 23 -8.08 -5.90 3.38
CA TYR A 23 -6.81 -5.43 3.91
C TYR A 23 -6.94 -4.02 4.51
N TYR A 24 -7.56 -3.07 3.83
CA TYR A 24 -7.77 -1.72 4.38
C TYR A 24 -8.71 -1.70 5.57
N GLU A 25 -9.77 -2.51 5.57
CA GLU A 25 -10.62 -2.70 6.76
C GLU A 25 -9.80 -3.21 7.95
N PHE A 26 -8.89 -4.16 7.71
CA PHE A 26 -7.96 -4.63 8.73
C PHE A 26 -7.01 -3.52 9.23
N LEU A 27 -6.46 -2.67 8.35
CA LEU A 27 -5.61 -1.55 8.77
C LEU A 27 -6.40 -0.50 9.55
N THR A 28 -7.64 -0.21 9.16
CA THR A 28 -8.52 0.73 9.88
C THR A 28 -8.95 0.18 11.23
N TYR A 29 -9.12 -1.14 11.38
CA TYR A 29 -9.29 -1.75 12.67
C TYR A 29 -8.06 -1.49 13.57
N LEU A 30 -6.84 -1.53 13.02
CA LEU A 30 -5.59 -1.43 13.76
C LEU A 30 -5.13 -0.01 14.11
N TYR A 31 -5.03 0.90 13.14
CA TYR A 31 -4.43 2.23 13.37
C TYR A 31 -4.92 3.30 12.41
N LEU A 32 -5.29 2.94 11.17
CA LEU A 32 -5.75 3.93 10.20
C LEU A 32 -7.10 4.53 10.63
N PRO A 33 -7.27 5.84 10.53
CA PRO A 33 -8.59 6.45 10.64
C PRO A 33 -9.50 5.97 9.48
N PRO A 34 -10.74 5.49 9.70
CA PRO A 34 -11.59 4.94 8.65
C PRO A 34 -11.93 5.97 7.58
N GLU A 35 -12.00 7.25 7.96
CA GLU A 35 -12.28 8.38 7.08
C GLU A 35 -11.22 8.62 6.01
N VAL A 36 -10.02 8.03 6.14
CA VAL A 36 -8.97 8.16 5.13
C VAL A 36 -9.10 7.13 4.01
N VAL A 37 -9.97 6.12 4.14
CA VAL A 37 -10.19 5.14 3.08
C VAL A 37 -11.38 5.58 2.21
N ARG A 38 -11.09 5.90 0.95
CA ARG A 38 -12.07 6.27 -0.07
C ARG A 38 -12.52 5.01 -0.82
N TYR A 39 -13.80 4.69 -0.74
CA TYR A 39 -14.40 3.56 -1.45
C TYR A 39 -15.03 4.02 -2.77
N PRO A 40 -14.84 3.25 -3.87
CA PRO A 40 -15.44 3.58 -5.14
C PRO A 40 -16.98 3.49 -5.08
N PRO A 41 -17.70 4.32 -5.84
CA PRO A 41 -19.13 4.11 -6.11
C PRO A 41 -19.38 2.76 -6.79
N PRO A 42 -20.64 2.27 -6.87
CA PRO A 42 -20.95 0.99 -7.53
C PRO A 42 -20.50 0.86 -8.98
N GLY A 43 -20.37 1.98 -9.72
CA GLY A 43 -19.84 2.04 -11.08
C GLY A 43 -18.35 2.40 -11.19
N GLY A 44 -17.63 2.42 -10.06
CA GLY A 44 -16.26 2.86 -9.96
C GLY A 44 -16.08 4.38 -10.00
N TRP A 45 -14.83 4.83 -9.96
CA TRP A 45 -14.44 6.23 -10.10
C TRP A 45 -14.63 6.71 -11.54
N GLU A 46 -15.62 7.56 -11.79
CA GLU A 46 -16.01 7.98 -13.16
C GLU A 46 -14.87 8.65 -13.95
N HIS A 47 -13.98 9.38 -13.25
CA HIS A 47 -12.86 10.09 -13.88
C HIS A 47 -11.68 9.18 -14.22
N ILE A 48 -11.57 7.99 -13.62
CA ILE A 48 -10.51 7.02 -13.91
C ILE A 48 -10.89 6.24 -15.18
N THR A 49 -10.53 6.81 -16.32
CA THR A 49 -10.73 6.25 -17.66
C THR A 49 -9.41 5.69 -18.22
N PRO A 50 -9.44 4.84 -19.26
CA PRO A 50 -8.21 4.44 -19.96
C PRO A 50 -7.36 5.63 -20.40
N ASP A 51 -7.97 6.66 -20.99
CA ASP A 51 -7.29 7.89 -21.41
C ASP A 51 -6.65 8.64 -20.23
N PHE A 52 -7.32 8.67 -19.07
CA PHE A 52 -6.75 9.25 -17.84
C PHE A 52 -5.53 8.46 -17.39
N VAL A 53 -5.60 7.13 -17.34
CA VAL A 53 -4.46 6.28 -16.94
C VAL A 53 -3.30 6.38 -17.93
N ASP A 54 -3.59 6.44 -19.23
CA ASP A 54 -2.61 6.62 -20.30
C ASP A 54 -1.92 7.99 -20.23
N SER A 55 -2.60 9.03 -19.73
CA SER A 55 -2.00 10.36 -19.56
C SER A 55 -0.82 10.39 -18.58
N PHE A 56 -0.68 9.37 -17.74
CA PHE A 56 0.47 9.17 -16.84
C PHE A 56 1.58 8.31 -17.47
N PHE A 57 1.45 7.89 -18.73
CA PHE A 57 2.43 7.08 -19.47
C PHE A 57 2.89 5.81 -18.74
N LEU A 58 2.03 5.24 -17.89
CA LEU A 58 2.35 4.08 -17.04
C LEU A 58 2.44 2.75 -17.82
N GLY A 59 2.18 2.78 -19.14
CA GLY A 59 2.15 1.59 -20.00
C GLY A 59 1.10 0.56 -19.56
N LYS A 60 0.00 1.01 -18.94
CA LYS A 60 -1.06 0.14 -18.41
C LYS A 60 -2.15 -0.05 -19.45
N ASN A 61 -2.70 -1.25 -19.51
CA ASN A 61 -3.79 -1.59 -20.42
C ASN A 61 -5.17 -1.29 -19.78
N ASP A 62 -6.22 -1.41 -20.59
CA ASP A 62 -7.61 -1.20 -20.17
C ASP A 62 -8.02 -2.08 -18.97
N THR A 63 -7.44 -3.28 -18.83
CA THR A 63 -7.70 -4.15 -17.68
C THR A 63 -7.20 -3.54 -16.37
N VAL A 64 -6.02 -2.93 -16.38
CA VAL A 64 -5.49 -2.22 -15.21
C VAL A 64 -6.25 -0.93 -14.96
N ALA A 65 -6.64 -0.20 -16.01
CA ALA A 65 -7.47 1.00 -15.85
C ALA A 65 -8.82 0.65 -15.21
N ASP A 66 -9.46 -0.43 -15.63
CA ASP A 66 -10.69 -0.94 -15.01
C ASP A 66 -10.46 -1.37 -13.55
N LEU A 67 -9.32 -2.01 -13.24
CA LEU A 67 -8.97 -2.31 -11.84
C LEU A 67 -8.83 -1.04 -10.99
N MET A 68 -8.04 -0.06 -11.45
CA MET A 68 -7.82 1.22 -10.76
C MET A 68 -9.14 1.95 -10.50
N ARG A 69 -10.05 1.91 -11.45
CA ARG A 69 -11.41 2.47 -11.31
C ARG A 69 -12.23 1.83 -10.19
N HIS A 70 -11.93 0.60 -9.78
CA HIS A 70 -12.74 -0.17 -8.83
C HIS A 70 -12.05 -0.51 -7.51
N ILE A 71 -10.80 -0.08 -7.28
CA ILE A 71 -10.14 -0.25 -5.98
C ILE A 71 -10.46 0.89 -5.01
N PRO A 72 -10.44 0.62 -3.69
CA PRO A 72 -10.37 1.68 -2.70
C PRO A 72 -9.00 2.36 -2.72
N TYR A 73 -8.98 3.64 -2.35
CA TYR A 73 -7.76 4.43 -2.20
C TYR A 73 -7.61 4.93 -0.77
N VAL A 74 -6.39 4.90 -0.24
CA VAL A 74 -6.04 5.66 0.97
C VAL A 74 -5.76 7.10 0.56
N ARG A 75 -6.49 8.02 1.16
CA ARG A 75 -6.47 9.45 0.88
C ARG A 75 -5.05 10.00 0.91
N ARG A 76 -4.71 10.77 -0.12
CA ARG A 76 -3.52 11.62 -0.17
C ARG A 76 -3.91 13.01 -0.66
N ASP A 77 -4.27 13.87 0.29
CA ASP A 77 -4.54 15.28 0.04
C ASP A 77 -3.26 16.11 0.31
N LYS A 78 -3.27 17.42 0.05
CA LYS A 78 -2.08 18.27 0.16
C LYS A 78 -1.49 18.30 1.57
N GLU A 79 -2.33 18.17 2.58
CA GLU A 79 -1.94 18.10 4.00
C GLU A 79 -1.19 16.80 4.33
N ASP A 80 -1.45 15.74 3.57
CA ASP A 80 -0.89 14.41 3.78
C ASP A 80 0.26 14.10 2.80
N ASP A 81 0.55 14.97 1.84
CA ASP A 81 1.46 14.65 0.72
C ASP A 81 2.91 14.40 1.15
N TRP A 82 3.38 15.15 2.15
CA TRP A 82 4.74 14.99 2.71
C TRP A 82 4.85 13.82 3.69
N GLU A 83 3.73 13.42 4.29
CA GLU A 83 3.65 12.35 5.29
C GLU A 83 2.41 11.49 5.02
N PRO A 84 2.48 10.62 3.99
CA PRO A 84 1.34 9.82 3.57
C PRO A 84 1.09 8.66 4.54
N PHE A 85 -0.14 8.16 4.53
CA PHE A 85 -0.50 6.97 5.28
C PHE A 85 0.18 5.73 4.70
N ASN A 86 0.98 5.06 5.51
CA ASN A 86 1.55 3.77 5.15
C ASN A 86 0.44 2.72 5.08
N ILE A 87 0.49 1.86 4.07
CA ILE A 87 -0.32 0.63 3.96
C ILE A 87 0.53 -0.63 4.18
N TYR A 88 1.86 -0.48 4.17
CA TYR A 88 2.87 -1.48 4.50
C TYR A 88 4.10 -0.71 4.99
N GLU A 89 5.14 -1.40 5.44
CA GLU A 89 6.37 -0.75 5.89
C GLU A 89 6.86 0.34 4.93
N LYS A 90 6.84 1.59 5.41
CA LYS A 90 7.28 2.78 4.67
C LYS A 90 6.71 2.88 3.24
N SER A 91 5.56 2.28 3.01
CA SER A 91 4.96 2.16 1.68
C SER A 91 3.57 2.75 1.73
N SER A 92 3.31 3.75 0.90
CA SER A 92 2.01 4.39 0.73
C SER A 92 1.43 4.08 -0.67
N GLN A 93 0.11 4.17 -0.78
CA GLN A 93 -0.58 4.04 -2.07
C GLN A 93 -0.56 5.39 -2.80
N VAL A 94 -0.57 5.35 -4.14
CA VAL A 94 -0.91 6.53 -4.94
C VAL A 94 -2.44 6.66 -5.02
N ASP A 95 -2.98 7.78 -4.55
CA ASP A 95 -4.41 8.08 -4.57
C ASP A 95 -4.85 8.68 -5.91
N PHE A 96 -5.14 7.81 -6.88
CA PHE A 96 -5.64 8.24 -8.20
C PHE A 96 -7.08 8.80 -8.16
N ALA A 97 -7.77 8.66 -7.03
CA ALA A 97 -9.07 9.31 -6.79
C ALA A 97 -8.93 10.69 -6.13
N GLY A 98 -7.71 11.07 -5.70
CA GLY A 98 -7.46 12.24 -4.88
C GLY A 98 -7.08 13.51 -5.64
N GLU A 99 -7.29 14.66 -4.98
CA GLU A 99 -7.05 15.98 -5.55
C GLU A 99 -5.60 16.22 -5.96
N VAL A 100 -4.63 15.62 -5.24
CA VAL A 100 -3.20 15.77 -5.57
C VAL A 100 -2.94 15.25 -6.98
N VAL A 101 -3.34 14.01 -7.28
CA VAL A 101 -3.18 13.41 -8.62
C VAL A 101 -3.98 14.18 -9.67
N LEU A 102 -5.21 14.60 -9.35
CA LEU A 102 -6.05 15.36 -10.28
C LEU A 102 -5.50 16.77 -10.56
N SER A 103 -4.71 17.33 -9.65
CA SER A 103 -4.07 18.64 -9.79
C SER A 103 -2.73 18.59 -10.53
N LEU A 104 -2.20 17.39 -10.82
CA LEU A 104 -0.95 17.24 -11.56
C LEU A 104 -1.16 17.74 -13.01
N PRO A 105 -0.33 18.68 -13.50
CA PRO A 105 -0.39 19.12 -14.88
C PRO A 105 -0.04 17.96 -15.80
N ASN A 106 -1.01 17.57 -16.64
CA ASN A 106 -1.00 16.50 -17.65
C ASN A 106 0.17 16.47 -18.66
N LYS A 107 1.12 17.41 -18.58
CA LYS A 107 2.27 17.52 -19.51
C LYS A 107 3.62 17.83 -18.84
N TYR A 108 3.67 18.15 -17.54
CA TYR A 108 4.93 18.58 -16.88
C TYR A 108 5.25 17.86 -15.56
N ALA A 109 4.47 16.86 -15.14
CA ALA A 109 4.78 16.06 -13.94
C ALA A 109 5.66 14.81 -14.22
N ASN A 110 6.02 14.57 -15.49
CA ASN A 110 6.56 13.29 -15.95
C ASN A 110 8.05 13.03 -15.65
N GLU A 111 8.90 14.05 -15.49
CA GLU A 111 10.35 13.78 -15.41
C GLU A 111 10.91 13.59 -13.99
N GLU A 112 10.18 13.95 -12.92
CA GLU A 112 10.74 13.80 -11.54
C GLU A 112 10.04 12.73 -10.69
N LEU A 113 8.77 12.42 -10.95
CA LEU A 113 8.03 11.38 -10.24
C LEU A 113 8.22 9.98 -10.86
N PHE A 114 8.60 9.91 -12.14
CA PHE A 114 8.73 8.67 -12.90
C PHE A 114 9.98 8.60 -13.81
N GLU A 115 10.68 9.71 -14.08
CA GLU A 115 12.04 9.67 -14.61
C GLU A 115 13.05 9.96 -13.49
N ILE A 116 14.16 9.23 -13.51
CA ILE A 116 15.35 9.64 -12.78
C ILE A 116 15.93 10.76 -13.66
N PRO A 117 16.20 11.97 -13.15
CA PRO A 117 16.80 13.02 -13.98
C PRO A 117 18.05 12.43 -14.64
N GLU A 118 18.17 12.55 -15.97
CA GLU A 118 19.34 12.06 -16.72
C GLU A 118 20.64 12.68 -16.15
N GLU A 119 20.51 13.84 -15.49
CA GLU A 119 21.57 14.58 -14.80
C GLU A 119 21.82 14.11 -13.35
N ALA A 120 20.87 13.42 -12.70
CA ALA A 120 21.05 12.82 -11.37
C ALA A 120 21.86 11.52 -11.42
N TYR A 121 21.87 10.85 -12.58
CA TYR A 121 22.78 9.75 -12.90
C TYR A 121 23.32 9.94 -14.33
N PRO A 122 24.46 10.64 -14.52
CA PRO A 122 25.08 10.86 -15.84
C PRO A 122 25.61 9.58 -16.51
N HIS A 123 25.23 8.41 -15.99
CA HIS A 123 25.57 7.09 -16.48
C HIS A 123 24.31 6.23 -16.41
N GLU A 124 24.01 5.47 -17.47
CA GLU A 124 23.15 4.28 -17.34
C GLU A 124 23.54 3.58 -16.03
N LEU A 125 22.58 3.32 -15.13
CA LEU A 125 22.87 2.55 -13.92
C LEU A 125 23.68 1.34 -14.36
N PRO A 126 24.97 1.24 -13.96
CA PRO A 126 25.78 0.20 -14.53
C PRO A 126 25.10 -1.13 -14.20
N PRO A 127 25.07 -2.11 -15.11
CA PRO A 127 24.29 -3.34 -14.98
C PRO A 127 24.47 -4.08 -13.64
N GLN A 128 25.56 -3.77 -12.93
CA GLN A 128 25.85 -4.21 -11.58
C GLN A 128 24.95 -3.67 -10.45
N PHE A 129 24.04 -2.71 -10.68
CA PHE A 129 23.06 -2.25 -9.67
C PHE A 129 21.62 -2.71 -9.93
N ALA A 130 21.28 -3.04 -11.17
CA ALA A 130 20.05 -3.76 -11.44
C ALA A 130 20.34 -5.25 -11.22
N PRO A 131 19.64 -5.93 -10.31
CA PRO A 131 19.73 -7.39 -10.22
C PRO A 131 19.54 -7.97 -11.61
N ASP A 132 20.29 -9.02 -11.96
CA ASP A 132 20.02 -9.70 -13.23
C ASP A 132 18.58 -10.25 -13.23
N GLU A 133 17.99 -10.47 -14.41
CA GLU A 133 16.59 -10.94 -14.51
C GLU A 133 16.36 -12.25 -13.73
N GLU A 134 17.40 -13.08 -13.60
CA GLU A 134 17.38 -14.31 -12.82
C GLU A 134 17.36 -14.02 -11.31
N GLU A 135 18.06 -12.99 -10.84
CA GLU A 135 18.08 -12.49 -9.47
C GLU A 135 16.73 -11.85 -9.08
N TRP A 136 16.10 -11.11 -9.98
CA TRP A 136 14.70 -10.66 -9.79
C TRP A 136 13.75 -11.83 -9.68
N ARG A 137 13.91 -12.86 -10.52
CA ARG A 137 13.08 -14.09 -10.47
C ARG A 137 13.37 -14.95 -9.25
N ARG A 138 14.55 -14.82 -8.62
CA ARG A 138 14.88 -15.46 -7.32
C ARG A 138 14.22 -14.75 -6.14
N SER A 139 13.79 -13.51 -6.30
CA SER A 139 13.02 -12.82 -5.28
C SER A 139 11.63 -13.47 -5.18
N ALA A 140 11.16 -13.66 -3.94
CA ALA A 140 9.84 -14.23 -3.72
C ALA A 140 8.78 -13.35 -4.40
N THR A 141 8.14 -13.90 -5.42
CA THR A 141 6.93 -13.32 -5.99
C THR A 141 5.74 -13.86 -5.21
N TYR A 142 4.81 -12.97 -4.88
CA TYR A 142 3.59 -13.34 -4.18
C TYR A 142 2.43 -13.07 -5.11
N THR A 143 1.47 -13.99 -5.14
CA THR A 143 0.12 -13.63 -5.56
C THR A 143 -0.43 -12.55 -4.63
N PHE A 144 -1.42 -11.77 -5.07
CA PHE A 144 -2.04 -10.76 -4.20
C PHE A 144 -2.63 -11.38 -2.92
N GLN A 145 -3.16 -12.60 -3.02
CA GLN A 145 -3.70 -13.35 -1.87
C GLN A 145 -2.60 -13.66 -0.85
N GLU A 146 -1.47 -14.21 -1.31
CA GLU A 146 -0.34 -14.51 -0.44
C GLU A 146 0.27 -13.24 0.17
N PHE A 147 0.36 -12.16 -0.62
CA PHE A 147 0.85 -10.88 -0.13
C PHE A 147 -0.03 -10.33 1.01
N PHE A 148 -1.35 -10.23 0.82
CA PHE A 148 -2.23 -9.69 1.86
C PHE A 148 -2.31 -10.62 3.08
N ALA A 149 -2.25 -11.93 2.90
CA ALA A 149 -2.16 -12.89 4.00
C ALA A 149 -0.86 -12.69 4.80
N MET A 150 0.28 -12.57 4.11
CA MET A 150 1.58 -12.31 4.70
C MET A 150 1.62 -10.96 5.42
N ALA A 151 1.07 -9.90 4.83
CA ALA A 151 1.04 -8.57 5.45
C ALA A 151 0.22 -8.57 6.74
N LYS A 152 -0.99 -9.16 6.72
CA LYS A 152 -1.84 -9.35 7.91
C LYS A 152 -1.13 -10.18 8.98
N ASP A 153 -0.41 -11.24 8.59
CA ASP A 153 0.39 -12.07 9.51
C ASP A 153 1.53 -11.29 10.17
N LYS A 154 2.24 -10.42 9.43
CA LYS A 154 3.29 -9.56 9.99
C LYS A 154 2.76 -8.62 11.07
N PHE A 155 1.57 -8.04 10.89
CA PHE A 155 0.90 -7.27 11.94
C PHE A 155 0.51 -8.15 13.14
N ARG A 156 -0.09 -9.32 12.91
CA ARG A 156 -0.50 -10.24 13.99
C ARG A 156 0.67 -10.77 14.81
N SER A 157 1.80 -10.98 14.17
CA SER A 157 3.05 -11.42 14.81
C SER A 157 3.89 -10.27 15.35
N PHE A 158 3.46 -9.01 15.22
CA PHE A 158 4.22 -7.82 15.59
C PHE A 158 5.61 -7.72 14.94
N ARG A 159 5.78 -8.37 13.78
CA ARG A 159 6.92 -8.15 12.89
C ARG A 159 6.78 -6.86 12.09
N MET A 160 5.57 -6.31 12.09
CA MET A 160 5.23 -4.99 11.57
C MET A 160 4.24 -4.35 12.55
N THR A 161 4.50 -3.11 12.96
CA THR A 161 3.70 -2.40 13.96
C THR A 161 3.48 -0.97 13.52
N ALA A 162 2.25 -0.48 13.62
CA ALA A 162 1.99 0.95 13.42
C ALA A 162 2.43 1.74 14.66
N VAL A 163 3.23 2.79 14.42
CA VAL A 163 3.84 3.62 15.47
C VAL A 163 3.08 4.92 15.70
N ASP A 164 2.16 5.25 14.81
CA ASP A 164 1.15 6.29 14.96
C ASP A 164 0.00 5.99 13.96
N ARG A 165 -0.85 6.97 13.68
CA ARG A 165 -2.00 6.82 12.76
C ARG A 165 -1.63 6.79 11.27
N LYS A 166 -0.37 7.05 10.93
CA LYS A 166 0.16 7.13 9.56
C LYS A 166 1.26 6.12 9.30
N HIS A 167 2.17 5.94 10.24
CA HIS A 167 3.43 5.25 10.02
C HIS A 167 3.43 3.83 10.55
N VAL A 168 4.10 2.97 9.80
CA VAL A 168 4.29 1.55 10.07
C VAL A 168 5.78 1.26 10.01
N HIS A 169 6.26 0.50 11.01
CA HIS A 169 7.63 0.04 11.14
C HIS A 169 7.76 -1.49 11.20
N PHE A 170 8.82 -2.05 10.59
CA PHE A 170 9.23 -3.42 10.87
C PHE A 170 9.81 -3.45 12.28
N THR A 171 9.31 -4.39 13.07
CA THR A 171 9.60 -4.47 14.50
C THR A 171 9.93 -5.89 14.93
N SER A 172 10.46 -6.01 16.14
CA SER A 172 10.51 -7.30 16.84
C SER A 172 9.18 -7.56 17.54
N PRO A 173 8.72 -8.82 17.66
CA PRO A 173 7.56 -9.16 18.50
C PRO A 173 7.66 -8.70 19.95
N ASP A 174 8.88 -8.47 20.45
CA ASP A 174 9.17 -8.02 21.81
C ASP A 174 9.27 -6.49 21.94
N ASN A 175 9.00 -5.75 20.86
CA ASN A 175 8.96 -4.29 20.85
C ASN A 175 7.97 -3.74 21.91
N PRO A 176 8.32 -2.69 22.68
CA PRO A 176 7.42 -2.08 23.66
C PRO A 176 6.03 -1.72 23.13
N LEU A 177 5.91 -1.25 21.88
CA LEU A 177 4.59 -0.94 21.32
C LEU A 177 3.71 -2.18 21.16
N ALA A 178 4.31 -3.35 20.84
CA ALA A 178 3.57 -4.60 20.76
C ALA A 178 2.88 -4.93 22.10
N GLN A 179 3.52 -4.58 23.22
CA GLN A 179 2.90 -4.74 24.53
C GLN A 179 1.70 -3.79 24.71
N ILE A 180 1.80 -2.54 24.26
CA ILE A 180 0.68 -1.59 24.29
C ILE A 180 -0.52 -2.15 23.52
N TYR A 181 -0.32 -2.64 22.29
CA TYR A 181 -1.39 -3.26 21.51
C TYR A 181 -2.00 -4.48 22.20
N ARG A 182 -1.19 -5.34 22.81
CA ARG A 182 -1.66 -6.53 23.56
C ARG A 182 -2.48 -6.13 24.79
N ASP A 183 -2.02 -5.14 25.55
CA ASP A 183 -2.72 -4.62 26.73
C ASP A 183 -4.09 -4.02 26.37
N GLU A 184 -4.17 -3.37 25.20
CA GLU A 184 -5.44 -2.88 24.64
C GLU A 184 -6.30 -3.99 24.03
N GLY A 185 -5.81 -5.24 24.00
CA GLY A 185 -6.56 -6.39 23.52
C GLY A 185 -6.72 -6.43 22.00
N VAL A 186 -5.70 -6.02 21.23
CA VAL A 186 -5.72 -6.13 19.77
C VAL A 186 -6.09 -7.54 19.29
N PHE A 187 -6.87 -7.63 18.21
CA PHE A 187 -7.47 -8.88 17.68
C PHE A 187 -8.50 -9.54 18.61
N THR A 188 -9.06 -8.77 19.54
CA THR A 188 -10.22 -9.16 20.34
C THR A 188 -11.32 -8.12 20.22
N GLU A 189 -12.53 -8.45 20.68
CA GLU A 189 -13.67 -7.51 20.75
C GLU A 189 -13.42 -6.32 21.68
N ARG A 190 -12.39 -6.38 22.53
CA ARG A 190 -12.05 -5.32 23.48
C ARG A 190 -11.14 -4.24 22.90
N TYR A 191 -10.62 -4.45 21.69
CA TYR A 191 -9.66 -3.52 21.10
C TYR A 191 -10.25 -2.14 20.90
N ASN A 192 -9.57 -1.12 21.42
CA ASN A 192 -9.89 0.28 21.19
C ASN A 192 -8.71 0.96 20.51
N ARG A 193 -8.83 1.14 19.18
CA ARG A 193 -7.80 1.80 18.35
C ARG A 193 -7.40 3.16 18.90
N GLU A 194 -8.36 4.02 19.22
CA GLU A 194 -8.05 5.39 19.66
C GLU A 194 -7.28 5.40 20.97
N ARG A 195 -7.68 4.57 21.94
CA ARG A 195 -6.95 4.42 23.20
C ARG A 195 -5.55 3.85 22.97
N CYS A 196 -5.40 2.89 22.07
CA CYS A 196 -4.11 2.33 21.69
C CYS A 196 -3.19 3.38 21.08
N MET A 197 -3.66 4.14 20.08
CA MET A 197 -2.89 5.20 19.43
C MET A 197 -2.47 6.28 20.43
N SER A 198 -3.35 6.72 21.33
CA SER A 198 -2.99 7.68 22.38
C SER A 198 -1.94 7.16 23.36
N ARG A 199 -1.93 5.86 23.68
CA ARG A 199 -0.88 5.28 24.52
C ARG A 199 0.46 5.18 23.81
N ILE A 200 0.46 4.93 22.50
CA ILE A 200 1.68 4.89 21.69
C ILE A 200 2.28 6.31 21.57
N GLU A 201 1.45 7.31 21.32
CA GLU A 201 1.86 8.72 21.28
C GLU A 201 2.51 9.13 22.61
N ALA A 202 1.85 8.86 23.74
CA ALA A 202 2.41 9.12 25.07
C ALA A 202 3.71 8.37 25.38
N TYR A 203 3.97 7.21 24.75
CA TYR A 203 5.22 6.46 24.90
C TYR A 203 6.40 7.14 24.20
N PHE A 204 6.16 7.84 23.08
CA PHE A 204 7.21 8.58 22.38
C PHE A 204 7.47 9.97 22.95
N GLU A 205 6.51 10.53 23.69
CA GLU A 205 6.66 11.81 24.40
C GLU A 205 7.39 11.70 25.75
N SER A 206 7.58 10.49 26.28
CA SER A 206 8.21 10.21 27.58
C SER A 206 9.70 9.94 27.49
#